data_AF-A0A945X0U3-F1
#
_entry.id   AF-A0A945X0U3-F1
#
_cell.length_a   1.000
_cell.length_b   1.000
_cell.length_c   1.000
_cell.angle_alpha   90.00
_cell.angle_beta   90.00
_cell.angle_gamma   90.00
#
_symmetry.space_group_name_H-M   'P 1'
#
loop_
_entity.id
_entity.type
_entity.pdbx_description
1 polymer ?
#
loop_
_entity_poly.entity_id
_entity_poly.type
_entity_poly.pdbx_seq_one_letter_code
_entity_poly.pdbx_strand_id
1 'polypeptide(L)'
;MNDFSLDRPHMIRCQCWAARWCRSGAAAVALLLLSRQTAPAAEDRMSVRKTVPAAACDHRYGATATWSQGTDTAQKNSFWWAEACAFRSNLAVTVFDIPFRQGSRYVPIPEREAAARTGRLSFQVYVASDSWFDPVKKRVSRIPDYYATAWTQAGVNAGFQVEVGAAKRARFPNHGKQLYECSAGRFGYDTDKENAAKTDVLRGLLEVQTEWVREHFGHPASAGGYRNGQTGAAHGIRPFLLGVRNSSVTGGCSYGNSSMGSGTLGTEQRETLTHCQAVSLPLTTRAGDLERPQGDVLEHCAELLQGAITTHGWYRDFNHWHTSPRFELDLGEYYTAQRAAMGTHHVVTLDFGEALQHKFLRDMASVAARETALGVELTVTYADPYGTLPLSVFHIPLSVTVDLRQTRLATKEIAVDGCPVRKTGPGQAVVDVPFRGREEVITVLLKAVSGADHYLDLSLPSVLSVQRFGPELEVRTDKPVQLVLFAAPKGTGLRKVRVPVRSHRFSATHRLPVDADSDHDFYVGAITATGQSILHGPLASPIP
;
A
#
# COMPACT_ATOMS: atom_id res chain seq x y z
N MET A 1 5.57 -0.02 56.28
CA MET A 1 6.42 -1.19 56.00
C MET A 1 6.91 -1.08 54.57
N ASN A 2 8.21 -1.28 54.38
CA ASN A 2 8.93 -1.59 53.16
C ASN A 2 8.94 -0.55 52.02
N ASP A 3 10.13 0.03 51.86
CA ASP A 3 10.71 0.58 50.64
C ASP A 3 10.47 -0.27 49.39
N PHE A 4 10.58 0.36 48.21
CA PHE A 4 11.46 -0.15 47.16
C PHE A 4 12.05 0.99 46.30
N SER A 5 13.27 0.78 45.82
CA SER A 5 14.17 1.79 45.24
C SER A 5 13.91 2.10 43.76
N LEU A 6 14.39 3.27 43.32
CA LEU A 6 14.53 3.67 41.93
C LEU A 6 16.01 3.72 41.56
N ASP A 7 16.47 2.82 40.68
CA ASP A 7 17.80 2.90 40.07
C ASP A 7 17.75 3.43 38.64
N ARG A 8 18.71 4.30 38.30
CA ARG A 8 18.99 4.80 36.95
C ARG A 8 20.50 4.72 36.69
N PRO A 9 20.96 4.18 35.54
CA PRO A 9 22.36 4.27 35.16
C PRO A 9 22.67 5.53 34.32
N HIS A 10 23.50 6.40 34.91
CA HIS A 10 24.59 7.18 34.31
C HIS A 10 24.54 7.65 32.84
N MET A 11 24.43 8.98 32.66
CA MET A 11 25.08 9.68 31.54
C MET A 11 26.56 9.91 31.85
N ILE A 12 27.46 9.54 30.93
CA ILE A 12 28.86 9.99 30.96
C ILE A 12 28.99 11.25 30.11
N ARG A 13 29.45 12.35 30.73
CA ARG A 13 29.91 13.56 30.04
C ARG A 13 31.42 13.44 29.76
N CYS A 14 31.84 13.72 28.54
CA CYS A 14 33.22 14.13 28.26
C CYS A 14 33.22 15.58 27.78
N GLN A 15 34.06 16.41 28.39
CA GLN A 15 34.21 17.83 28.05
C GLN A 15 35.27 18.03 26.96
N CYS A 16 35.15 19.14 26.23
CA CYS A 16 36.15 19.61 25.29
C CYS A 16 37.42 20.05 26.01
N TRP A 17 38.60 19.75 25.47
CA TRP A 17 39.80 20.58 25.64
C TRP A 17 40.55 20.66 24.30
N ALA A 18 40.97 21.86 23.92
CA ALA A 18 41.68 22.13 22.68
C ALA A 18 43.02 22.80 22.99
N ALA A 19 44.12 22.31 22.40
CA ALA A 19 45.29 23.14 22.11
C ALA A 19 46.27 22.44 21.14
N ARG A 20 46.72 23.24 20.16
CA ARG A 20 47.95 23.15 19.36
C ARG A 20 49.05 22.22 19.87
N TRP A 21 49.78 21.62 18.92
CA TRP A 21 51.23 21.88 18.77
C TRP A 21 51.60 21.94 17.27
N CYS A 22 52.71 22.61 16.96
CA CYS A 22 53.22 22.88 15.61
C CYS A 22 54.74 22.63 15.60
N ARG A 23 55.35 22.60 14.40
CA ARG A 23 56.78 22.32 14.04
C ARG A 23 57.01 20.86 13.62
N SER A 24 57.85 20.54 12.61
CA SER A 24 58.62 21.37 11.67
C SER A 24 59.35 20.51 10.60
N GLY A 25 59.61 21.08 9.41
CA GLY A 25 60.64 20.62 8.43
C GLY A 25 60.24 19.37 7.60
N ALA A 26 60.24 19.34 6.26
CA ALA A 26 61.02 20.01 5.21
C ALA A 26 62.43 19.42 4.95
N ALA A 27 62.48 18.19 4.44
CA ALA A 27 63.52 17.58 3.57
C ALA A 27 62.97 16.21 3.07
N ALA A 28 63.22 15.72 1.87
CA ALA A 28 64.00 16.23 0.74
C ALA A 28 63.29 15.88 -0.60
N VAL A 29 63.46 16.74 -1.60
CA VAL A 29 63.11 16.47 -3.00
C VAL A 29 64.39 16.14 -3.77
N ALA A 30 64.28 15.25 -4.76
CA ALA A 30 65.31 14.88 -5.74
C ALA A 30 66.57 14.15 -5.23
N LEU A 31 66.51 12.81 -5.24
CA LEU A 31 67.46 11.98 -6.00
C LEU A 31 66.95 10.54 -6.14
N LEU A 32 66.83 10.05 -7.38
CA LEU A 32 66.80 8.63 -7.86
C LEU A 32 65.88 8.44 -9.07
N LEU A 33 66.30 9.04 -10.19
CA LEU A 33 66.15 8.37 -11.48
C LEU A 33 67.11 7.16 -11.54
N LEU A 34 66.76 6.16 -12.35
CA LEU A 34 67.56 4.97 -12.70
C LEU A 34 67.55 3.78 -11.72
N SER A 35 66.43 3.03 -11.73
CA SER A 35 66.52 1.57 -11.96
C SER A 35 65.32 1.06 -12.75
N ARG A 36 65.54 0.77 -14.05
CA ARG A 36 64.62 -0.08 -14.82
C ARG A 36 64.92 -1.53 -14.49
N GLN A 37 64.03 -2.19 -13.77
CA GLN A 37 63.89 -3.65 -13.85
C GLN A 37 62.43 -4.00 -14.15
N THR A 38 62.25 -5.05 -14.93
CA THR A 38 61.01 -5.39 -15.62
C THR A 38 59.98 -5.99 -14.68
N ALA A 39 59.04 -5.17 -14.20
CA ALA A 39 57.73 -5.68 -13.84
C ALA A 39 56.98 -5.99 -15.15
N PRO A 40 56.36 -7.18 -15.31
CA PRO A 40 55.50 -7.44 -16.45
C PRO A 40 54.34 -6.44 -16.41
N ALA A 41 53.99 -5.87 -17.57
CA ALA A 41 52.82 -5.02 -17.67
C ALA A 41 51.59 -5.86 -17.29
N ALA A 42 51.03 -5.57 -16.11
CA ALA A 42 49.64 -5.87 -15.88
C ALA A 42 48.88 -5.03 -16.91
N GLU A 43 48.45 -5.69 -18.00
CA GLU A 43 47.41 -5.13 -18.84
C GLU A 43 46.21 -4.90 -17.92
N ASP A 44 46.05 -3.67 -17.45
CA ASP A 44 44.77 -3.17 -16.97
C ASP A 44 43.86 -3.11 -18.19
N ARG A 45 43.39 -4.30 -18.59
CA ARG A 45 42.36 -4.47 -19.58
C ARG A 45 41.14 -3.79 -18.98
N MET A 46 40.98 -2.52 -19.36
CA MET A 46 39.70 -1.83 -19.41
C MET A 46 38.75 -2.68 -20.24
N SER A 47 38.22 -3.74 -19.60
CA SER A 47 37.22 -4.62 -20.18
C SER A 47 36.08 -3.71 -20.58
N VAL A 48 35.76 -3.73 -21.88
CA VAL A 48 34.69 -2.92 -22.45
C VAL A 48 33.45 -3.22 -21.63
N ARG A 49 33.02 -2.25 -20.80
CA ARG A 49 31.92 -2.42 -19.86
C ARG A 49 30.65 -2.64 -20.68
N LYS A 50 30.23 -3.90 -20.80
CA LYS A 50 29.11 -4.28 -21.63
C LYS A 50 27.83 -3.79 -20.97
N THR A 51 27.10 -2.89 -21.62
CA THR A 51 25.77 -2.49 -21.21
C THR A 51 24.84 -3.70 -21.23
N VAL A 52 24.06 -3.87 -20.17
CA VAL A 52 23.08 -4.94 -20.01
C VAL A 52 21.69 -4.30 -20.14
N PRO A 53 20.77 -4.82 -20.96
CA PRO A 53 19.42 -4.26 -21.05
C PRO A 53 18.69 -4.41 -19.70
N ALA A 54 18.19 -3.29 -19.17
CA ALA A 54 17.40 -3.24 -17.96
C ALA A 54 16.40 -2.08 -18.02
N ALA A 55 15.22 -2.26 -17.42
CA ALA A 55 14.16 -1.24 -17.41
C ALA A 55 13.25 -1.41 -16.20
N ALA A 56 12.76 -0.30 -15.64
CA ALA A 56 11.72 -0.32 -14.62
C ALA A 56 10.46 -1.03 -15.17
N CYS A 57 9.86 -1.91 -14.38
CA CYS A 57 8.63 -2.60 -14.77
C CYS A 57 7.45 -1.63 -14.81
N ASP A 58 6.46 -1.88 -15.67
CA ASP A 58 5.17 -1.16 -15.59
C ASP A 58 4.43 -1.45 -14.27
N HIS A 59 4.47 -2.73 -13.85
CA HIS A 59 3.83 -3.25 -12.63
C HIS A 59 4.81 -4.05 -11.78
N ARG A 60 4.56 -4.08 -10.47
CA ARG A 60 5.38 -4.82 -9.50
C ARG A 60 5.55 -6.29 -9.91
N TYR A 61 6.73 -6.83 -9.63
CA TYR A 61 7.19 -8.17 -10.01
C TYR A 61 7.22 -8.44 -11.53
N GLY A 62 7.07 -7.44 -12.40
CA GLY A 62 6.87 -7.66 -13.83
C GLY A 62 5.54 -8.37 -14.11
N ALA A 63 4.48 -7.86 -13.49
CA ALA A 63 3.11 -8.23 -13.81
C ALA A 63 2.63 -7.62 -15.13
N THR A 64 1.67 -8.28 -15.76
CA THR A 64 0.99 -7.79 -16.97
C THR A 64 0.16 -6.55 -16.63
N ALA A 65 -0.56 -6.59 -15.51
CA ALA A 65 -1.43 -5.52 -15.02
C ALA A 65 -1.45 -5.50 -13.48
N THR A 66 -1.96 -4.40 -12.91
CA THR A 66 -2.26 -4.29 -11.48
C THR A 66 -3.76 -4.37 -11.23
N TRP A 67 -4.14 -5.01 -10.13
CA TRP A 67 -5.49 -5.02 -9.58
C TRP A 67 -5.49 -4.44 -8.16
N SER A 68 -6.46 -3.57 -7.86
CA SER A 68 -6.72 -3.09 -6.49
C SER A 68 -8.21 -2.86 -6.26
N GLN A 69 -8.71 -3.20 -5.08
CA GLN A 69 -10.07 -2.86 -4.63
C GLN A 69 -10.02 -2.25 -3.23
N GLY A 70 -10.94 -1.33 -2.91
CA GLY A 70 -11.08 -0.84 -1.54
C GLY A 70 -12.49 -0.57 -1.01
N THR A 71 -12.55 -0.22 0.27
CA THR A 71 -13.76 0.13 1.05
C THR A 71 -13.48 1.34 1.95
N ASP A 72 -14.52 1.92 2.59
CA ASP A 72 -14.40 3.12 3.43
C ASP A 72 -14.79 2.95 4.91
N THR A 73 -14.54 1.76 5.49
CA THR A 73 -14.30 1.52 6.93
C THR A 73 -14.26 0.04 7.30
N ALA A 74 -13.59 -0.30 8.41
CA ALA A 74 -13.72 -1.59 9.09
C ALA A 74 -14.98 -1.68 9.98
N GLN A 75 -16.15 -1.99 9.40
CA GLN A 75 -17.37 -2.33 10.16
C GLN A 75 -17.50 -3.85 10.41
N LYS A 76 -17.95 -4.23 11.61
CA LYS A 76 -18.00 -5.64 12.07
C LYS A 76 -18.91 -6.54 11.23
N ASN A 77 -19.89 -5.97 10.52
CA ASN A 77 -20.86 -6.74 9.73
C ASN A 77 -20.29 -7.25 8.39
N SER A 78 -19.14 -6.76 7.95
CA SER A 78 -18.56 -7.13 6.65
C SER A 78 -17.04 -7.36 6.66
N PHE A 79 -16.33 -6.91 7.71
CA PHE A 79 -14.85 -6.93 7.75
C PHE A 79 -14.25 -8.33 7.61
N TRP A 80 -14.60 -9.27 8.49
CA TRP A 80 -14.07 -10.64 8.45
C TRP A 80 -14.56 -11.43 7.22
N TRP A 81 -15.76 -11.12 6.72
CA TRP A 81 -16.27 -11.68 5.47
C TRP A 81 -15.42 -11.25 4.28
N ALA A 82 -15.13 -9.96 4.16
CA ALA A 82 -14.25 -9.42 3.12
C ALA A 82 -12.83 -10.01 3.22
N GLU A 83 -12.29 -10.16 4.43
CA GLU A 83 -11.01 -10.82 4.67
C GLU A 83 -11.00 -12.28 4.20
N ALA A 84 -12.00 -13.08 4.60
CA ALA A 84 -12.11 -14.48 4.18
C ALA A 84 -12.27 -14.63 2.66
N CYS A 85 -13.06 -13.76 2.02
CA CYS A 85 -13.23 -13.74 0.57
C CYS A 85 -11.95 -13.31 -0.17
N ALA A 86 -11.18 -12.37 0.40
CA ALA A 86 -9.86 -11.95 -0.11
C ALA A 86 -8.84 -13.10 -0.01
N PHE A 87 -8.82 -13.83 1.12
CA PHE A 87 -8.05 -15.06 1.30
C PHE A 87 -8.37 -16.12 0.26
N ARG A 88 -9.66 -16.42 0.06
CA ARG A 88 -10.17 -17.42 -0.88
C ARG A 88 -9.76 -17.12 -2.32
N SER A 89 -9.69 -15.85 -2.68
CA SER A 89 -9.52 -15.40 -4.07
C SER A 89 -8.09 -14.93 -4.38
N ASN A 90 -7.17 -15.00 -3.40
CA ASN A 90 -5.79 -14.52 -3.51
C ASN A 90 -5.67 -13.02 -3.87
N LEU A 91 -6.51 -12.17 -3.27
CA LEU A 91 -6.59 -10.73 -3.57
C LEU A 91 -6.20 -9.88 -2.34
N ALA A 92 -5.32 -8.89 -2.50
CA ALA A 92 -5.04 -7.87 -1.48
C ALA A 92 -5.97 -6.66 -1.65
N VAL A 93 -6.59 -6.17 -0.56
CA VAL A 93 -7.61 -5.11 -0.62
C VAL A 93 -7.39 -4.00 0.41
N THR A 94 -7.89 -2.80 0.12
CA THR A 94 -7.63 -1.58 0.89
C THR A 94 -8.83 -1.12 1.73
N VAL A 95 -8.62 -0.96 3.03
CA VAL A 95 -9.56 -0.27 3.92
C VAL A 95 -9.11 1.17 4.09
N PHE A 96 -9.84 2.11 3.50
CA PHE A 96 -9.69 3.52 3.87
C PHE A 96 -10.42 3.74 5.20
N ASP A 97 -9.69 4.08 6.26
CA ASP A 97 -10.25 4.13 7.63
C ASP A 97 -9.78 5.35 8.44
N ILE A 98 -10.38 5.58 9.62
CA ILE A 98 -10.06 6.72 10.50
C ILE A 98 -9.90 6.34 11.98
N PRO A 99 -9.03 7.04 12.74
CA PRO A 99 -8.86 6.84 14.18
C PRO A 99 -10.15 7.00 14.99
N PHE A 100 -11.04 7.89 14.55
CA PHE A 100 -12.21 8.33 15.32
C PHE A 100 -13.46 7.45 15.12
N ARG A 101 -13.40 6.40 14.28
CA ARG A 101 -14.49 5.41 14.11
C ARG A 101 -14.41 4.34 15.20
N GLN A 102 -14.99 4.67 16.35
CA GLN A 102 -15.08 3.79 17.53
C GLN A 102 -16.54 3.47 17.91
N GLY A 103 -16.73 2.48 18.78
CA GLY A 103 -18.05 2.02 19.25
C GLY A 103 -18.49 0.68 18.66
N SER A 104 -19.66 0.20 19.07
CA SER A 104 -20.10 -1.20 18.86
C SER A 104 -20.14 -1.68 17.40
N ARG A 105 -20.32 -0.77 16.44
CA ARG A 105 -20.42 -1.06 14.99
C ARG A 105 -19.07 -1.29 14.30
N TYR A 106 -17.99 -0.73 14.82
CA TYR A 106 -16.66 -0.78 14.18
C TYR A 106 -15.78 -1.86 14.79
N VAL A 107 -14.90 -2.45 13.99
CA VAL A 107 -13.93 -3.44 14.45
C VAL A 107 -12.95 -2.77 15.44
N PRO A 108 -12.60 -3.38 16.59
CA PRO A 108 -11.61 -2.81 17.50
C PRO A 108 -10.23 -2.65 16.83
N ILE A 109 -9.44 -1.66 17.24
CA ILE A 109 -8.13 -1.39 16.65
C ILE A 109 -7.20 -2.62 16.66
N PRO A 110 -7.02 -3.38 17.77
CA PRO A 110 -6.12 -4.55 17.77
C PRO A 110 -6.47 -5.63 16.74
N GLU A 111 -7.75 -5.75 16.36
CA GLU A 111 -8.21 -6.70 15.34
C GLU A 111 -7.98 -6.15 13.92
N ARG A 112 -8.02 -4.83 13.72
CA ARG A 112 -7.59 -4.19 12.46
C ARG A 112 -6.09 -4.39 12.25
N GLU A 113 -5.28 -4.13 13.28
CA GLU A 113 -3.83 -4.38 13.27
C GLU A 113 -3.51 -5.85 12.99
N ALA A 114 -4.26 -6.78 13.57
CA ALA A 114 -4.05 -8.21 13.36
C ALA A 114 -4.38 -8.62 11.92
N ALA A 115 -5.50 -8.15 11.35
CA ALA A 115 -5.78 -8.37 9.93
C ALA A 115 -4.74 -7.71 8.99
N ALA A 116 -4.20 -6.54 9.38
CA ALA A 116 -3.14 -5.85 8.64
C ALA A 116 -1.84 -6.67 8.60
N ARG A 117 -1.39 -7.20 9.75
CA ARG A 117 -0.20 -8.08 9.84
C ARG A 117 -0.32 -9.37 9.04
N THR A 118 -1.55 -9.78 8.72
CA THR A 118 -1.86 -10.90 7.84
C THR A 118 -1.76 -10.55 6.34
N GLY A 119 -1.81 -9.27 5.96
CA GLY A 119 -1.49 -8.82 4.59
C GLY A 119 -2.59 -8.99 3.54
N ARG A 120 -3.80 -9.43 3.90
CA ARG A 120 -4.97 -9.42 2.99
C ARG A 120 -5.77 -8.14 3.04
N LEU A 121 -5.80 -7.49 4.20
CA LEU A 121 -6.34 -6.15 4.38
C LEU A 121 -5.17 -5.20 4.63
N SER A 122 -5.04 -4.18 3.79
CA SER A 122 -4.19 -3.02 4.02
C SER A 122 -5.02 -1.85 4.55
N PHE A 123 -4.37 -0.85 5.15
CA PHE A 123 -5.05 0.32 5.71
C PHE A 123 -4.44 1.62 5.20
N GLN A 124 -5.29 2.50 4.68
CA GLN A 124 -4.92 3.81 4.16
C GLN A 124 -5.85 4.87 4.77
N VAL A 125 -5.53 6.17 4.65
CA VAL A 125 -6.30 7.23 5.32
C VAL A 125 -7.66 7.45 4.66
N TYR A 126 -8.74 7.47 5.43
CA TYR A 126 -9.98 8.09 4.98
C TYR A 126 -10.07 9.55 5.47
N VAL A 127 -9.90 10.52 4.57
CA VAL A 127 -9.96 11.94 4.92
C VAL A 127 -11.38 12.29 5.37
N ALA A 128 -11.55 12.56 6.66
CA ALA A 128 -12.84 12.80 7.28
C ALA A 128 -13.32 14.23 6.98
N SER A 129 -13.97 14.42 5.83
CA SER A 129 -14.42 15.73 5.34
C SER A 129 -15.34 16.51 6.29
N ASP A 130 -16.01 15.81 7.21
CA ASP A 130 -16.90 16.36 8.24
C ASP A 130 -16.19 16.69 9.57
N SER A 131 -14.88 16.51 9.61
CA SER A 131 -14.00 16.74 10.75
C SER A 131 -12.91 17.73 10.36
N TRP A 132 -12.21 18.30 11.34
CA TRP A 132 -11.11 19.25 11.13
C TRP A 132 -10.15 19.23 12.33
N PHE A 133 -8.93 19.74 12.19
CA PHE A 133 -8.12 20.06 13.35
C PHE A 133 -8.62 21.36 13.98
N ASP A 134 -9.29 21.24 15.13
CA ASP A 134 -9.97 22.35 15.80
C ASP A 134 -8.95 23.41 16.26
N PRO A 135 -8.94 24.61 15.65
CA PRO A 135 -7.91 25.61 15.92
C PRO A 135 -8.01 26.20 17.33
N VAL A 136 -9.16 26.03 18.00
CA VAL A 136 -9.41 26.45 19.39
C VAL A 136 -9.08 25.30 20.35
N LYS A 137 -9.62 24.09 20.11
CA LYS A 137 -9.46 22.94 21.03
C LYS A 137 -8.15 22.16 20.84
N LYS A 138 -7.34 22.48 19.81
CA LYS A 138 -6.05 21.84 19.48
C LYS A 138 -6.12 20.30 19.37
N ARG A 139 -7.24 19.79 18.83
CA ARG A 139 -7.47 18.37 18.60
C ARG A 139 -8.40 18.18 17.42
N VAL A 140 -8.44 17.00 16.81
CA VAL A 140 -9.45 16.72 15.80
C VAL A 140 -10.84 16.75 16.43
N SER A 141 -11.76 17.47 15.80
CA SER A 141 -13.18 17.51 16.19
C SER A 141 -14.07 17.50 14.94
N ARG A 142 -15.38 17.32 15.12
CA ARG A 142 -16.35 17.50 14.05
C ARG A 142 -16.46 18.98 13.71
N ILE A 143 -16.55 19.31 12.42
CA ILE A 143 -16.83 20.67 11.96
C ILE A 143 -18.15 21.14 12.59
N PRO A 144 -18.19 22.31 13.27
CA PRO A 144 -19.39 22.83 13.91
C PRO A 144 -20.59 22.92 12.96
N ASP A 145 -21.77 22.67 13.51
CA ASP A 145 -23.06 22.64 12.80
C ASP A 145 -23.17 21.67 11.62
N TYR A 146 -22.20 20.79 11.36
CA TYR A 146 -22.17 19.94 10.17
C TYR A 146 -23.49 19.19 9.89
N TYR A 147 -24.07 18.51 10.88
CA TYR A 147 -25.35 17.79 10.75
C TYR A 147 -26.60 18.66 10.99
N ALA A 148 -26.45 19.92 11.42
CA ALA A 148 -27.57 20.82 11.64
C ALA A 148 -28.14 21.39 10.32
N THR A 149 -29.41 21.77 10.34
CA THR A 149 -30.14 22.44 9.25
C THR A 149 -30.23 23.96 9.41
N ALA A 150 -29.69 24.49 10.50
CA ALA A 150 -29.47 25.92 10.73
C ALA A 150 -28.10 26.12 11.39
N TRP A 151 -27.53 27.32 11.28
CA TRP A 151 -26.34 27.69 12.03
C TRP A 151 -26.65 27.91 13.51
N THR A 152 -25.72 27.55 14.38
CA THR A 152 -25.83 27.76 15.83
C THR A 152 -24.70 28.66 16.32
N GLN A 153 -24.74 29.03 17.60
CA GLN A 153 -23.63 29.71 18.26
C GLN A 153 -22.32 28.92 18.17
N ALA A 154 -22.35 27.60 17.96
CA ALA A 154 -21.14 26.79 17.79
C ALA A 154 -20.37 27.13 16.50
N GLY A 155 -21.06 27.39 15.38
CA GLY A 155 -20.43 27.86 14.14
C GLY A 155 -19.77 29.23 14.30
N VAL A 156 -20.50 30.19 14.89
CA VAL A 156 -19.97 31.54 15.17
C VAL A 156 -18.76 31.49 16.11
N ASN A 157 -18.84 30.73 17.21
CA ASN A 157 -17.74 30.56 18.17
C ASN A 157 -16.50 29.90 17.54
N ALA A 158 -16.67 29.09 16.49
CA ALA A 158 -15.58 28.50 15.73
C ALA A 158 -14.92 29.48 14.73
N GLY A 159 -15.53 30.65 14.52
CA GLY A 159 -15.05 31.68 13.61
C GLY A 159 -15.68 31.65 12.23
N PHE A 160 -16.87 31.07 12.07
CA PHE A 160 -17.66 31.17 10.84
C PHE A 160 -18.38 32.53 10.79
N GLN A 161 -18.44 33.13 9.60
CA GLN A 161 -19.17 34.38 9.34
C GLN A 161 -20.59 34.05 8.87
N VAL A 162 -21.40 33.59 9.82
CA VAL A 162 -22.76 33.09 9.59
C VAL A 162 -23.72 33.63 10.66
N GLU A 163 -24.99 33.80 10.30
CA GLU A 163 -26.02 34.27 11.23
C GLU A 163 -26.66 33.10 11.99
N VAL A 164 -26.77 33.22 13.32
CA VAL A 164 -27.38 32.17 14.16
C VAL A 164 -28.87 32.03 13.82
N GLY A 165 -29.32 30.80 13.59
CA GLY A 165 -30.67 30.49 13.16
C GLY A 165 -30.88 30.51 11.65
N ALA A 166 -29.97 31.08 10.85
CA ALA A 166 -30.08 31.06 9.40
C ALA A 166 -29.98 29.62 8.86
N ALA A 167 -30.88 29.28 7.94
CA ALA A 167 -31.02 27.94 7.39
C ALA A 167 -29.81 27.53 6.54
N LYS A 168 -29.47 26.24 6.57
CA LYS A 168 -28.41 25.64 5.76
C LYS A 168 -28.71 24.18 5.43
N ARG A 169 -27.99 23.62 4.46
CA ARG A 169 -28.05 22.19 4.17
C ARG A 169 -27.42 21.39 5.34
N ALA A 170 -27.99 20.24 5.66
CA ALA A 170 -27.30 19.25 6.47
C ALA A 170 -26.08 18.70 5.71
N ARG A 171 -25.04 18.27 6.44
CA ARG A 171 -23.73 17.83 5.90
C ARG A 171 -22.93 18.96 5.20
N PHE A 172 -22.98 20.15 5.78
CA PHE A 172 -22.29 21.37 5.34
C PHE A 172 -21.76 22.12 6.57
N PRO A 173 -20.58 22.76 6.53
CA PRO A 173 -19.60 22.78 5.44
C PRO A 173 -18.66 21.57 5.54
N ASN A 174 -17.97 21.22 4.47
CA ASN A 174 -16.81 20.31 4.54
C ASN A 174 -15.54 21.08 4.12
N HIS A 175 -14.37 20.47 4.28
CA HIS A 175 -13.08 21.00 3.79
C HIS A 175 -13.10 21.38 2.30
N GLY A 176 -12.33 22.43 1.94
CA GLY A 176 -12.29 23.00 0.59
C GLY A 176 -13.01 24.34 0.52
N LYS A 177 -13.71 24.58 -0.59
CA LYS A 177 -14.42 25.85 -0.89
C LYS A 177 -15.53 26.18 0.12
N GLN A 178 -16.33 25.21 0.55
CA GLN A 178 -17.46 25.44 1.47
C GLN A 178 -17.00 26.02 2.83
N LEU A 179 -15.94 25.44 3.39
CA LEU A 179 -15.34 25.92 4.63
C LEU A 179 -14.62 27.27 4.45
N TYR A 180 -14.13 27.57 3.25
CA TYR A 180 -13.59 28.88 2.89
C TYR A 180 -14.66 29.96 2.89
N GLU A 181 -15.78 29.71 2.20
CA GLU A 181 -16.91 30.64 2.09
C GLU A 181 -17.52 30.95 3.45
N CYS A 182 -17.91 29.93 4.23
CA CYS A 182 -18.57 30.14 5.51
C CYS A 182 -17.65 30.72 6.60
N SER A 183 -16.33 30.74 6.38
CA SER A 183 -15.34 31.33 7.29
C SER A 183 -14.66 32.58 6.75
N ALA A 184 -15.13 33.11 5.62
CA ALA A 184 -14.53 34.25 4.90
C ALA A 184 -13.00 34.11 4.73
N GLY A 185 -12.56 32.94 4.27
CA GLY A 185 -11.15 32.63 4.00
C GLY A 185 -10.29 32.40 5.25
N ARG A 186 -10.89 32.20 6.42
CA ARG A 186 -10.15 31.83 7.64
C ARG A 186 -9.69 30.37 7.62
N PHE A 187 -10.50 29.47 7.06
CA PHE A 187 -10.27 28.02 6.98
C PHE A 187 -10.58 27.49 5.56
N GLY A 188 -10.08 26.31 5.18
CA GLY A 188 -10.37 25.73 3.85
C GLY A 188 -9.48 26.23 2.71
N TYR A 189 -10.02 26.27 1.49
CA TYR A 189 -9.28 26.63 0.27
C TYR A 189 -10.19 27.31 -0.75
N ASP A 190 -9.75 28.42 -1.35
CA ASP A 190 -10.45 29.09 -2.45
C ASP A 190 -10.06 28.45 -3.79
N THR A 191 -10.95 27.65 -4.35
CA THR A 191 -10.77 27.01 -5.66
C THR A 191 -10.64 27.99 -6.81
N ASP A 192 -11.25 29.17 -6.71
CA ASP A 192 -11.42 30.08 -7.86
C ASP A 192 -10.20 31.00 -8.01
N LYS A 193 -9.46 31.18 -6.92
CA LYS A 193 -8.22 31.96 -6.84
C LYS A 193 -7.00 31.11 -6.51
N GLU A 194 -7.17 29.79 -6.45
CA GLU A 194 -6.17 28.79 -6.04
C GLU A 194 -5.43 29.12 -4.73
N ASN A 195 -6.13 29.72 -3.76
CA ASN A 195 -5.52 30.29 -2.55
C ASN A 195 -5.91 29.54 -1.27
N ALA A 196 -4.90 29.16 -0.49
CA ALA A 196 -5.10 28.60 0.85
C ALA A 196 -5.68 29.63 1.84
N ALA A 197 -6.47 29.13 2.79
CA ALA A 197 -6.99 29.96 3.87
C ALA A 197 -5.92 30.33 4.92
N LYS A 198 -6.24 31.32 5.76
CA LYS A 198 -5.33 31.84 6.82
C LYS A 198 -4.92 30.82 7.88
N THR A 199 -5.63 29.70 8.01
CA THR A 199 -5.31 28.64 8.99
C THR A 199 -5.59 27.27 8.38
N ASP A 200 -4.54 26.47 8.22
CA ASP A 200 -4.61 25.14 7.61
C ASP A 200 -5.06 24.07 8.63
N VAL A 201 -6.37 24.04 8.83
CA VAL A 201 -7.10 23.05 9.65
C VAL A 201 -7.20 21.67 8.99
N LEU A 202 -6.86 21.55 7.69
CA LEU A 202 -6.84 20.27 6.95
C LEU A 202 -5.50 19.57 7.14
N ARG A 203 -4.39 20.31 7.06
CA ARG A 203 -3.05 19.81 7.38
C ARG A 203 -2.98 19.15 8.75
N GLY A 204 -3.45 19.82 9.81
CA GLY A 204 -3.45 19.24 11.16
C GLY A 204 -4.36 18.00 11.31
N LEU A 205 -5.38 17.86 10.45
CA LEU A 205 -6.20 16.65 10.39
C LEU A 205 -5.41 15.52 9.71
N LEU A 206 -4.77 15.80 8.58
CA LEU A 206 -3.96 14.83 7.83
C LEU A 206 -2.73 14.37 8.61
N GLU A 207 -2.05 15.25 9.33
CA GLU A 207 -0.94 14.90 10.23
C GLU A 207 -1.39 13.86 11.26
N VAL A 208 -2.52 14.08 11.95
CA VAL A 208 -3.07 13.11 12.92
C VAL A 208 -3.55 11.81 12.25
N GLN A 209 -4.18 11.87 11.08
CA GLN A 209 -4.70 10.66 10.41
C GLN A 209 -3.60 9.82 9.77
N THR A 210 -2.56 10.43 9.20
CA THR A 210 -1.42 9.73 8.58
C THR A 210 -0.48 9.15 9.64
N GLU A 211 -0.27 9.83 10.77
CA GLU A 211 0.47 9.28 11.90
C GLU A 211 -0.25 8.06 12.50
N TRP A 212 -1.58 8.13 12.66
CA TRP A 212 -2.38 6.99 13.12
C TRP A 212 -2.21 5.74 12.24
N VAL A 213 -2.13 5.90 10.90
CA VAL A 213 -1.83 4.76 10.01
C VAL A 213 -0.44 4.19 10.29
N ARG A 214 0.57 5.06 10.48
CA ARG A 214 1.94 4.62 10.79
C ARG A 214 2.04 3.91 12.14
N GLU A 215 1.39 4.45 13.17
CA GLU A 215 1.39 3.91 14.54
C GLU A 215 0.81 2.49 14.60
N HIS A 216 -0.33 2.25 13.95
CA HIS A 216 -1.04 0.97 14.06
C HIS A 216 -0.69 -0.06 12.97
N PHE A 217 -0.31 0.38 11.76
CA PHE A 217 -0.08 -0.51 10.62
C PHE A 217 1.40 -0.58 10.20
N GLY A 218 2.28 0.21 10.82
CA GLY A 218 3.74 0.09 10.65
C GLY A 218 4.30 0.66 9.35
N HIS A 219 3.47 1.29 8.51
CA HIS A 219 3.87 1.94 7.27
C HIS A 219 3.25 3.34 7.15
N PRO A 220 3.89 4.30 6.47
CA PRO A 220 3.24 5.58 6.19
C PRO A 220 2.01 5.38 5.29
N ALA A 221 0.98 6.19 5.52
CA ALA A 221 -0.11 6.33 4.54
C ALA A 221 0.42 6.98 3.27
N SER A 222 0.23 6.33 2.13
CA SER A 222 0.64 6.84 0.81
C SER A 222 -0.56 7.22 -0.07
N ALA A 223 -1.77 6.80 0.32
CA ALA A 223 -3.00 7.15 -0.36
C ALA A 223 -4.16 7.43 0.62
N GLY A 224 -5.28 7.89 0.08
CA GLY A 224 -6.51 7.97 0.86
C GLY A 224 -7.81 7.87 0.07
N GLY A 225 -8.92 7.96 0.80
CA GLY A 225 -10.26 8.14 0.24
C GLY A 225 -11.00 9.25 0.99
N TYR A 226 -12.01 9.86 0.39
CA TYR A 226 -12.77 10.94 1.05
C TYR A 226 -14.28 10.81 0.88
N ARG A 227 -14.99 11.46 1.79
CA ARG A 227 -16.45 11.58 1.81
C ARG A 227 -16.90 12.87 1.09
N ASN A 228 -18.07 12.83 0.47
CA ASN A 228 -18.84 13.99 0.01
C ASN A 228 -18.09 15.02 -0.87
N GLY A 229 -17.13 14.58 -1.68
CA GLY A 229 -16.82 15.22 -2.97
C GLY A 229 -16.54 16.71 -2.97
N GLN A 230 -15.53 17.17 -2.25
CA GLN A 230 -15.23 18.60 -2.13
C GLN A 230 -14.05 19.00 -3.00
N THR A 231 -14.33 19.85 -3.99
CA THR A 231 -13.34 20.57 -4.78
C THR A 231 -12.42 21.42 -3.90
N GLY A 232 -11.13 21.45 -4.23
CA GLY A 232 -10.13 22.29 -3.57
C GLY A 232 -9.38 21.68 -2.38
N ALA A 233 -9.72 20.48 -1.90
CA ALA A 233 -8.95 19.82 -0.83
C ALA A 233 -7.52 19.40 -1.25
N ALA A 234 -7.28 19.29 -2.57
CA ALA A 234 -6.02 18.88 -3.18
C ALA A 234 -4.78 19.61 -2.64
N HIS A 235 -4.87 20.93 -2.43
CA HIS A 235 -3.76 21.74 -1.91
C HIS A 235 -3.25 21.26 -0.55
N GLY A 236 -4.17 21.03 0.41
CA GLY A 236 -3.81 20.56 1.75
C GLY A 236 -3.43 19.07 1.79
N ILE A 237 -3.91 18.29 0.83
CA ILE A 237 -3.67 16.84 0.71
C ILE A 237 -2.29 16.53 0.09
N ARG A 238 -1.90 17.27 -0.95
CA ARG A 238 -0.68 17.01 -1.76
C ARG A 238 0.60 16.79 -0.93
N PRO A 239 0.88 17.53 0.16
CA PRO A 239 2.09 17.30 0.96
C PRO A 239 2.11 15.99 1.76
N PHE A 240 1.01 15.21 1.77
CA PHE A 240 0.85 14.05 2.64
C PHE A 240 0.58 12.74 1.90
N LEU A 241 -0.03 12.75 0.71
CA LEU A 241 -0.51 11.55 0.02
C LEU A 241 -0.23 11.64 -1.49
N LEU A 242 0.12 10.51 -2.12
CA LEU A 242 0.40 10.41 -3.56
C LEU A 242 -0.87 10.51 -4.42
N GLY A 243 -2.02 10.13 -3.87
CA GLY A 243 -3.29 10.15 -4.58
C GLY A 243 -4.46 9.78 -3.68
N VAL A 244 -5.65 10.28 -4.02
CA VAL A 244 -6.83 10.15 -3.14
C VAL A 244 -8.10 9.89 -3.93
N ARG A 245 -8.91 8.92 -3.49
CA ARG A 245 -10.15 8.47 -4.14
C ARG A 245 -11.36 9.32 -3.76
N ASN A 246 -11.98 9.94 -4.76
CA ASN A 246 -13.23 10.70 -4.63
C ASN A 246 -14.49 9.81 -4.47
N SER A 247 -15.51 10.38 -3.83
CA SER A 247 -16.87 9.84 -3.72
C SER A 247 -17.94 10.62 -4.49
N SER A 248 -17.58 11.67 -5.23
CA SER A 248 -18.49 12.70 -5.78
C SER A 248 -19.31 12.34 -7.03
N VAL A 249 -19.18 11.13 -7.60
CA VAL A 249 -19.75 10.84 -8.93
C VAL A 249 -20.75 9.69 -8.92
N THR A 250 -21.94 9.98 -8.37
CA THR A 250 -23.18 9.28 -8.76
C THR A 250 -23.58 9.74 -10.16
N GLY A 251 -23.61 8.84 -11.14
CA GLY A 251 -24.03 9.12 -12.53
C GLY A 251 -22.92 9.50 -13.51
N GLY A 252 -21.64 9.43 -13.10
CA GLY A 252 -20.51 9.81 -13.95
C GLY A 252 -19.20 9.15 -13.55
N CYS A 253 -19.24 7.86 -13.21
CA CYS A 253 -18.01 7.08 -13.20
C CYS A 253 -17.33 7.24 -14.57
N SER A 254 -16.07 7.68 -14.58
CA SER A 254 -15.23 7.68 -15.79
C SER A 254 -14.80 6.25 -16.13
N TYR A 255 -15.79 5.39 -16.38
CA TYR A 255 -15.64 4.13 -17.07
C TYR A 255 -15.06 4.40 -18.45
N GLY A 256 -14.01 3.65 -18.83
CA GLY A 256 -13.73 3.17 -20.20
C GLY A 256 -13.73 4.14 -21.39
N ASN A 257 -13.97 5.44 -21.22
CA ASN A 257 -14.22 6.35 -22.33
C ASN A 257 -13.83 7.80 -22.03
N SER A 258 -12.54 7.99 -21.77
CA SER A 258 -11.81 9.10 -22.39
C SER A 258 -10.70 8.50 -23.26
N SER A 259 -11.08 7.90 -24.40
CA SER A 259 -10.14 7.47 -25.45
C SER A 259 -8.93 6.63 -24.98
N MET A 260 -9.06 5.85 -23.90
CA MET A 260 -7.98 5.01 -23.36
C MET A 260 -8.01 3.58 -23.89
N GLY A 261 -8.00 3.45 -25.22
CA GLY A 261 -7.48 2.25 -25.86
C GLY A 261 -5.99 2.47 -26.13
N SER A 262 -5.12 2.08 -25.18
CA SER A 262 -3.66 2.08 -25.41
C SER A 262 -2.94 1.29 -24.32
N GLY A 263 -1.93 0.52 -24.71
CA GLY A 263 -1.05 -0.21 -23.80
C GLY A 263 -0.31 0.69 -22.78
N THR A 264 0.13 0.11 -21.67
CA THR A 264 0.68 0.75 -20.46
C THR A 264 -0.39 1.35 -19.52
N LEU A 265 -0.02 2.29 -18.65
CA LEU A 265 -0.82 2.69 -17.48
C LEU A 265 -1.92 3.76 -17.69
N GLY A 266 -2.27 4.31 -18.86
CA GLY A 266 -1.76 4.22 -20.23
C GLY A 266 -2.63 5.13 -21.12
N THR A 267 -2.14 5.92 -22.06
CA THR A 267 -0.74 6.16 -22.49
C THR A 267 -0.67 6.57 -23.98
N GLU A 268 -1.79 6.68 -24.71
CA GLU A 268 -1.85 7.44 -25.98
C GLU A 268 -2.57 8.79 -25.88
N GLN A 269 -3.40 9.05 -24.86
CA GLN A 269 -4.02 10.37 -24.63
C GLN A 269 -4.04 10.82 -23.16
N ARG A 270 -2.86 10.85 -22.52
CA ARG A 270 -2.40 11.93 -21.62
C ARG A 270 -1.05 11.57 -21.01
N GLU A 271 -0.03 12.27 -21.45
CA GLU A 271 1.25 12.35 -20.75
C GLU A 271 1.03 12.79 -19.30
N THR A 272 1.75 12.16 -18.37
CA THR A 272 1.89 12.59 -16.97
C THR A 272 0.58 12.93 -16.23
N LEU A 273 -0.05 11.92 -15.61
CA LEU A 273 -0.99 12.18 -14.51
C LEU A 273 -0.19 12.80 -13.35
N THR A 274 -0.23 14.13 -13.26
CA THR A 274 0.53 14.91 -12.27
C THR A 274 0.10 14.53 -10.86
N HIS A 275 0.98 14.71 -9.88
CA HIS A 275 0.66 14.54 -8.47
C HIS A 275 -0.59 15.32 -8.04
N CYS A 276 -0.79 16.53 -8.57
CA CYS A 276 -2.01 17.33 -8.35
C CYS A 276 -3.28 16.64 -8.90
N GLN A 277 -3.20 16.03 -10.09
CA GLN A 277 -4.31 15.27 -10.66
C GLN A 277 -4.59 13.98 -9.87
N ALA A 278 -3.57 13.30 -9.34
CA ALA A 278 -3.72 12.09 -8.53
C ALA A 278 -4.50 12.33 -7.22
N VAL A 279 -4.35 13.50 -6.60
CA VAL A 279 -5.12 13.87 -5.39
C VAL A 279 -6.49 14.48 -5.71
N SER A 280 -6.76 14.82 -6.98
CA SER A 280 -7.98 15.53 -7.41
C SER A 280 -8.99 14.69 -8.19
N LEU A 281 -8.55 13.61 -8.86
CA LEU A 281 -9.39 12.81 -9.75
C LEU A 281 -10.20 11.73 -9.01
N PRO A 282 -11.37 11.32 -9.54
CA PRO A 282 -12.05 10.09 -9.12
C PRO A 282 -11.29 8.86 -9.64
N LEU A 283 -10.57 8.17 -8.75
CA LEU A 283 -9.66 7.07 -9.12
C LEU A 283 -10.24 5.65 -8.96
N THR A 284 -11.56 5.46 -8.84
CA THR A 284 -12.16 4.11 -8.69
C THR A 284 -13.51 3.96 -9.37
N THR A 285 -13.74 2.78 -9.95
CA THR A 285 -15.07 2.24 -10.24
C THR A 285 -15.88 2.07 -8.94
N ARG A 286 -17.21 1.91 -9.06
CA ARG A 286 -18.09 1.50 -7.96
C ARG A 286 -19.04 0.39 -8.38
N ALA A 287 -18.54 -0.82 -8.52
CA ALA A 287 -19.32 -1.97 -8.99
C ALA A 287 -20.63 -2.16 -8.20
N GLY A 288 -20.55 -2.13 -6.86
CA GLY A 288 -21.67 -2.35 -5.94
C GLY A 288 -22.60 -1.15 -5.73
N ASP A 289 -22.38 -0.03 -6.41
CA ASP A 289 -23.32 1.10 -6.47
C ASP A 289 -24.11 1.11 -7.81
N LEU A 290 -23.94 0.10 -8.68
CA LEU A 290 -24.70 -0.03 -9.93
C LEU A 290 -26.10 -0.62 -9.69
N GLU A 291 -27.14 0.10 -10.11
CA GLU A 291 -28.53 -0.39 -10.11
C GLU A 291 -28.75 -1.35 -11.30
N ARG A 292 -28.18 -2.56 -11.22
CA ARG A 292 -28.26 -3.63 -12.22
C ARG A 292 -28.32 -5.01 -11.56
N PRO A 293 -28.83 -6.05 -12.26
CA PRO A 293 -28.71 -7.43 -11.81
C PRO A 293 -27.25 -7.79 -11.51
N GLN A 294 -27.03 -8.59 -10.47
CA GLN A 294 -25.68 -8.94 -10.01
C GLN A 294 -24.82 -9.57 -11.13
N GLY A 295 -25.40 -10.42 -11.98
CA GLY A 295 -24.70 -11.05 -13.12
C GLY A 295 -24.05 -10.01 -14.04
N ASP A 296 -24.83 -9.03 -14.50
CA ASP A 296 -24.39 -7.94 -15.37
C ASP A 296 -23.26 -7.10 -14.73
N VAL A 297 -23.32 -6.89 -13.40
CA VAL A 297 -22.27 -6.18 -12.65
C VAL A 297 -20.98 -7.00 -12.62
N LEU A 298 -21.07 -8.31 -12.38
CA LEU A 298 -19.93 -9.22 -12.35
C LEU A 298 -19.25 -9.35 -13.73
N GLU A 299 -20.04 -9.54 -14.79
CA GLU A 299 -19.57 -9.61 -16.17
C GLU A 299 -18.88 -8.30 -16.56
N HIS A 300 -19.53 -7.15 -16.38
CA HIS A 300 -18.94 -5.85 -16.70
C HIS A 300 -17.62 -5.58 -15.95
N CYS A 301 -17.52 -5.97 -14.68
CA CYS A 301 -16.27 -5.83 -13.92
C CYS A 301 -15.18 -6.81 -14.41
N ALA A 302 -15.54 -7.98 -14.90
CA ALA A 302 -14.61 -8.92 -15.52
C ALA A 302 -14.09 -8.40 -16.87
N GLU A 303 -14.96 -7.82 -17.72
CA GLU A 303 -14.59 -7.15 -18.97
C GLU A 303 -13.60 -6.00 -18.73
N LEU A 304 -13.87 -5.14 -17.76
CA LEU A 304 -12.98 -4.02 -17.41
C LEU A 304 -11.59 -4.51 -16.93
N LEU A 305 -11.54 -5.65 -16.25
CA LEU A 305 -10.27 -6.30 -15.89
C LEU A 305 -9.58 -6.92 -17.11
N GLN A 306 -10.31 -7.54 -18.06
CA GLN A 306 -9.73 -7.99 -19.33
C GLN A 306 -9.16 -6.82 -20.14
N GLY A 307 -9.86 -5.68 -20.17
CA GLY A 307 -9.36 -4.45 -20.76
C GLY A 307 -8.03 -4.04 -20.13
N ALA A 308 -7.98 -3.92 -18.80
CA ALA A 308 -6.75 -3.59 -18.09
C ALA A 308 -5.61 -4.61 -18.29
N ILE A 309 -5.90 -5.90 -18.42
CA ILE A 309 -4.89 -6.92 -18.75
C ILE A 309 -4.36 -6.73 -20.18
N THR A 310 -5.26 -6.56 -21.15
CA THR A 310 -4.94 -6.38 -22.57
C THR A 310 -4.14 -5.11 -22.82
N THR A 311 -4.42 -4.04 -22.07
CA THR A 311 -3.72 -2.76 -22.17
C THR A 311 -2.56 -2.62 -21.20
N HIS A 312 -2.11 -3.65 -20.48
CA HIS A 312 -1.07 -3.51 -19.45
C HIS A 312 -1.31 -2.35 -18.45
N GLY A 313 -2.55 -2.26 -17.97
CA GLY A 313 -3.07 -1.15 -17.17
C GLY A 313 -3.33 -1.51 -15.70
N TRP A 314 -4.15 -0.68 -15.06
CA TRP A 314 -4.52 -0.82 -13.64
C TRP A 314 -6.04 -0.88 -13.47
N TYR A 315 -6.55 -2.06 -13.09
CA TYR A 315 -7.93 -2.21 -12.65
C TYR A 315 -8.08 -1.72 -11.20
N ARG A 316 -9.06 -0.84 -10.98
CA ARG A 316 -9.26 -0.15 -9.70
C ARG A 316 -10.74 0.06 -9.39
N ASP A 317 -11.22 -0.59 -8.33
CA ASP A 317 -12.62 -0.57 -7.94
C ASP A 317 -12.80 -0.22 -6.45
N PHE A 318 -14.02 0.18 -6.08
CA PHE A 318 -14.38 0.51 -4.73
C PHE A 318 -15.80 0.07 -4.40
N ASN A 319 -15.96 -0.68 -3.32
CA ASN A 319 -17.27 -1.10 -2.83
C ASN A 319 -17.40 -0.82 -1.33
N HIS A 320 -18.53 -0.25 -0.94
CA HIS A 320 -18.91 -0.09 0.45
C HIS A 320 -19.26 -1.48 1.05
N TRP A 321 -18.28 -2.28 1.47
CA TRP A 321 -18.52 -3.67 1.93
C TRP A 321 -19.62 -3.78 2.99
N HIS A 322 -19.73 -2.76 3.84
CA HIS A 322 -20.68 -2.68 4.95
C HIS A 322 -22.14 -2.38 4.50
N THR A 323 -22.34 -1.95 3.24
CA THR A 323 -23.66 -1.82 2.59
C THR A 323 -23.87 -2.80 1.44
N SER A 324 -22.87 -3.56 0.99
CA SER A 324 -23.01 -4.63 -0.02
C SER A 324 -24.25 -5.51 0.19
N PRO A 325 -24.59 -5.95 1.43
CA PRO A 325 -25.81 -6.73 1.69
C PRO A 325 -27.15 -6.02 1.39
N ARG A 326 -27.13 -4.73 1.02
CA ARG A 326 -28.30 -3.93 0.60
C ARG A 326 -28.36 -3.67 -0.91
N PHE A 327 -27.27 -3.95 -1.63
CA PHE A 327 -27.11 -3.62 -3.05
C PHE A 327 -26.84 -4.88 -3.90
N GLU A 328 -27.32 -6.02 -3.41
CA GLU A 328 -27.31 -7.36 -4.03
C GLU A 328 -25.92 -7.99 -4.32
N LEU A 329 -24.86 -7.20 -4.57
CA LEU A 329 -23.53 -7.68 -4.86
C LEU A 329 -22.91 -8.49 -3.70
N ASP A 330 -22.76 -9.81 -3.89
CA ASP A 330 -21.94 -10.65 -3.03
C ASP A 330 -20.45 -10.41 -3.31
N LEU A 331 -19.73 -9.94 -2.29
CA LEU A 331 -18.30 -9.64 -2.38
C LEU A 331 -17.44 -10.88 -2.66
N GLY A 332 -17.88 -12.05 -2.20
CA GLY A 332 -17.23 -13.32 -2.48
C GLY A 332 -17.39 -13.76 -3.92
N GLU A 333 -18.58 -13.61 -4.50
CA GLU A 333 -18.81 -13.87 -5.93
C GLU A 333 -18.05 -12.86 -6.80
N TYR A 334 -18.03 -11.58 -6.41
CA TYR A 334 -17.21 -10.56 -7.06
C TYR A 334 -15.73 -10.90 -7.07
N TYR A 335 -15.12 -11.23 -5.93
CA TYR A 335 -13.71 -11.63 -5.90
C TYR A 335 -13.43 -12.93 -6.66
N THR A 336 -14.37 -13.90 -6.66
CA THR A 336 -14.25 -15.11 -7.47
C THR A 336 -14.30 -14.79 -8.98
N ALA A 337 -15.22 -13.93 -9.43
CA ALA A 337 -15.33 -13.51 -10.83
C ALA A 337 -14.08 -12.74 -11.29
N GLN A 338 -13.59 -11.82 -10.47
CA GLN A 338 -12.34 -11.09 -10.72
C GLN A 338 -11.14 -12.04 -10.82
N ARG A 339 -11.03 -13.03 -9.92
CA ARG A 339 -9.94 -14.01 -9.99
C ARG A 339 -10.05 -14.96 -11.18
N ALA A 340 -11.26 -15.34 -11.58
CA ALA A 340 -11.50 -16.13 -12.79
C ALA A 340 -11.09 -15.34 -14.05
N ALA A 341 -11.43 -14.05 -14.12
CA ALA A 341 -11.03 -13.16 -15.21
C ALA A 341 -9.50 -12.99 -15.30
N MET A 342 -8.76 -12.95 -14.18
CA MET A 342 -7.28 -12.95 -14.24
C MET A 342 -6.72 -14.18 -14.99
N GLY A 343 -7.41 -15.32 -14.95
CA GLY A 343 -7.03 -16.53 -15.66
C GLY A 343 -5.59 -16.97 -15.37
N THR A 344 -4.80 -17.14 -16.43
CA THR A 344 -3.36 -17.44 -16.34
C THR A 344 -2.45 -16.20 -16.40
N HIS A 345 -3.01 -14.99 -16.53
CA HIS A 345 -2.22 -13.76 -16.60
C HIS A 345 -1.57 -13.46 -15.24
N HIS A 346 -0.32 -13.02 -15.27
CA HIS A 346 0.38 -12.57 -14.08
C HIS A 346 -0.10 -11.16 -13.70
N VAL A 347 -1.24 -11.08 -13.01
CA VAL A 347 -1.79 -9.84 -12.45
C VAL A 347 -1.35 -9.70 -10.99
N VAL A 348 -0.71 -8.58 -10.64
CA VAL A 348 -0.34 -8.30 -9.25
C VAL A 348 -1.50 -7.65 -8.51
N THR A 349 -1.84 -8.17 -7.35
CA THR A 349 -2.83 -7.57 -6.45
C THR A 349 -2.09 -6.71 -5.44
N LEU A 350 -2.37 -5.42 -5.42
CA LEU A 350 -1.70 -4.43 -4.58
C LEU A 350 -2.73 -3.63 -3.81
N ASP A 351 -2.33 -3.09 -2.66
CA ASP A 351 -3.11 -2.01 -2.09
C ASP A 351 -3.06 -0.74 -2.94
N PHE A 352 -4.08 0.11 -2.81
CA PHE A 352 -4.23 1.30 -3.63
C PHE A 352 -3.06 2.30 -3.48
N GLY A 353 -2.46 2.38 -2.28
CA GLY A 353 -1.25 3.16 -2.01
C GLY A 353 0.03 2.47 -2.50
N GLU A 354 0.14 1.15 -2.44
CA GLU A 354 1.24 0.41 -3.11
C GLU A 354 1.22 0.62 -4.63
N ALA A 355 0.04 0.54 -5.26
CA ALA A 355 -0.11 0.76 -6.70
C ALA A 355 0.32 2.18 -7.11
N LEU A 356 -0.07 3.21 -6.34
CA LEU A 356 0.38 4.59 -6.54
C LEU A 356 1.88 4.75 -6.31
N GLN A 357 2.44 4.16 -5.25
CA GLN A 357 3.88 4.18 -5.01
C GLN A 357 4.64 3.56 -6.19
N HIS A 358 4.23 2.40 -6.71
CA HIS A 358 4.94 1.76 -7.82
C HIS A 358 4.89 2.61 -9.09
N LYS A 359 3.71 3.19 -9.39
CA LYS A 359 3.54 4.15 -10.50
C LYS A 359 4.52 5.31 -10.39
N PHE A 360 4.59 5.98 -9.24
CA PHE A 360 5.45 7.14 -9.07
C PHE A 360 6.94 6.78 -8.96
N LEU A 361 7.30 5.64 -8.35
CA LEU A 361 8.69 5.14 -8.37
C LEU A 361 9.18 4.90 -9.79
N ARG A 362 8.35 4.30 -10.64
CA ARG A 362 8.66 4.05 -12.05
C ARG A 362 8.84 5.37 -12.82
N ASP A 363 7.95 6.36 -12.62
CA ASP A 363 8.08 7.68 -13.26
C ASP A 363 9.37 8.41 -12.84
N MET A 364 9.81 8.25 -11.59
CA MET A 364 11.02 8.87 -11.06
C MET A 364 12.31 8.17 -11.49
N ALA A 365 12.23 6.91 -11.95
CA ALA A 365 13.39 6.03 -12.06
C ALA A 365 14.02 6.01 -13.47
N SER A 366 15.31 6.34 -13.52
CA SER A 366 16.20 6.00 -14.63
C SER A 366 17.01 4.76 -14.27
N VAL A 367 17.00 3.74 -15.13
CA VAL A 367 17.66 2.45 -14.90
C VAL A 367 18.82 2.25 -15.86
N ALA A 368 19.96 1.79 -15.35
CA ALA A 368 21.10 1.35 -16.15
C ALA A 368 21.69 0.07 -15.56
N ALA A 369 22.10 -0.88 -16.40
CA ALA A 369 22.83 -2.08 -15.96
C ALA A 369 24.10 -2.29 -16.79
N ARG A 370 25.15 -2.82 -16.13
CA ARG A 370 26.45 -3.09 -16.76
C ARG A 370 27.07 -4.38 -16.23
N GLU A 371 27.71 -5.13 -17.11
CA GLU A 371 28.49 -6.30 -16.73
C GLU A 371 29.86 -5.87 -16.20
N THR A 372 30.28 -6.49 -15.09
CA THR A 372 31.58 -6.29 -14.45
C THR A 372 32.27 -7.64 -14.21
N ALA A 373 33.49 -7.61 -13.67
CA ALA A 373 34.18 -8.84 -13.27
C ALA A 373 33.45 -9.63 -12.16
N LEU A 374 32.59 -8.96 -11.38
CA LEU A 374 31.92 -9.54 -10.20
C LEU A 374 30.48 -10.01 -10.48
N GLY A 375 29.88 -9.64 -11.62
CA GLY A 375 28.48 -9.91 -11.92
C GLY A 375 27.87 -8.81 -12.80
N VAL A 376 26.58 -8.54 -12.63
CA VAL A 376 25.90 -7.41 -13.29
C VAL A 376 25.55 -6.37 -12.22
N GLU A 377 26.11 -5.17 -12.35
CA GLU A 377 25.73 -4.01 -11.54
C GLU A 377 24.49 -3.37 -12.16
N LEU A 378 23.43 -3.24 -11.36
CA LEU A 378 22.19 -2.56 -11.68
C LEU A 378 22.12 -1.26 -10.87
N THR A 379 22.10 -0.13 -11.55
CA THR A 379 21.97 1.20 -10.95
C THR A 379 20.60 1.79 -11.29
N VAL A 380 19.88 2.25 -10.27
CA VAL A 380 18.66 3.04 -10.38
C VAL A 380 18.95 4.44 -9.85
N THR A 381 18.62 5.45 -10.65
CA THR A 381 18.66 6.87 -10.25
C THR A 381 17.23 7.39 -10.15
N TYR A 382 16.90 8.05 -9.05
CA TYR A 382 15.59 8.63 -8.79
C TYR A 382 15.66 10.15 -8.86
N ALA A 383 14.76 10.75 -9.64
CA ALA A 383 14.51 12.19 -9.64
C ALA A 383 12.99 12.42 -9.64
N ASP A 384 12.47 13.29 -8.77
CA ASP A 384 11.04 13.64 -8.78
C ASP A 384 10.74 14.62 -9.93
N PRO A 385 10.07 14.19 -11.04
CA PRO A 385 9.78 15.08 -12.15
C PRO A 385 8.64 16.07 -11.81
N TYR A 386 7.94 15.86 -10.69
CA TYR A 386 6.83 16.70 -10.23
C TYR A 386 7.27 17.74 -9.18
N GLY A 387 8.48 17.61 -8.62
CA GLY A 387 9.05 18.48 -7.58
C GLY A 387 8.21 18.66 -6.31
N THR A 388 7.24 17.78 -6.07
CA THR A 388 6.23 17.92 -5.01
C THR A 388 5.80 16.60 -4.38
N LEU A 389 6.39 15.46 -4.76
CA LEU A 389 6.02 14.16 -4.19
C LEU A 389 6.46 14.07 -2.71
N PRO A 390 5.60 13.59 -1.80
CA PRO A 390 5.97 13.36 -0.41
C PRO A 390 6.82 12.09 -0.31
N LEU A 391 8.12 12.18 -0.65
CA LEU A 391 9.01 11.01 -0.76
C LEU A 391 9.05 10.14 0.50
N SER A 392 8.78 10.70 1.68
CA SER A 392 8.68 9.99 2.96
C SER A 392 7.53 8.97 3.07
N VAL A 393 6.59 8.91 2.12
CA VAL A 393 5.50 7.91 2.13
C VAL A 393 5.82 6.64 1.35
N PHE A 394 6.95 6.62 0.61
CA PHE A 394 7.35 5.45 -0.15
C PHE A 394 8.04 4.41 0.76
N HIS A 395 7.52 3.18 0.73
CA HIS A 395 7.99 2.06 1.55
C HIS A 395 8.01 0.72 0.80
N ILE A 396 7.74 0.72 -0.52
CA ILE A 396 7.86 -0.46 -1.39
C ILE A 396 9.07 -0.34 -2.33
N PRO A 397 9.62 -1.47 -2.81
CA PRO A 397 10.66 -1.47 -3.84
C PRO A 397 10.11 -1.07 -5.23
N LEU A 398 11.03 -0.64 -6.11
CA LEU A 398 10.82 -0.59 -7.55
C LEU A 398 11.16 -1.95 -8.16
N SER A 399 10.25 -2.55 -8.91
CA SER A 399 10.57 -3.73 -9.71
C SER A 399 11.29 -3.35 -11.00
N VAL A 400 12.41 -4.01 -11.30
CA VAL A 400 13.25 -3.72 -12.46
C VAL A 400 13.56 -5.00 -13.24
N THR A 401 13.21 -5.04 -14.53
CA THR A 401 13.63 -6.11 -15.45
C THR A 401 15.12 -6.01 -15.78
N VAL A 402 15.79 -7.16 -15.91
CA VAL A 402 17.18 -7.26 -16.40
C VAL A 402 17.32 -8.45 -17.36
N ASP A 403 17.90 -8.21 -18.54
CA ASP A 403 18.19 -9.24 -19.55
C ASP A 403 19.64 -9.70 -19.46
N LEU A 404 19.84 -10.85 -18.84
CA LEU A 404 21.13 -11.48 -18.59
C LEU A 404 21.58 -12.40 -19.73
N ARG A 405 20.75 -12.65 -20.76
CA ARG A 405 21.02 -13.63 -21.85
C ARG A 405 22.33 -13.39 -22.58
N GLN A 406 22.82 -12.15 -22.56
CA GLN A 406 24.06 -11.72 -23.21
C GLN A 406 25.24 -11.53 -22.22
N THR A 407 25.14 -12.06 -20.99
CA THR A 407 26.13 -11.91 -19.91
C THR A 407 26.66 -13.26 -19.44
N ARG A 408 27.72 -13.25 -18.61
CA ARG A 408 28.23 -14.43 -17.88
C ARG A 408 27.20 -15.07 -16.95
N LEU A 409 26.10 -14.39 -16.63
CA LEU A 409 25.01 -14.88 -15.79
C LEU A 409 23.88 -15.56 -16.58
N ALA A 410 23.90 -15.58 -17.91
CA ALA A 410 22.80 -16.05 -18.77
C ALA A 410 22.21 -17.42 -18.41
N THR A 411 23.05 -18.35 -17.92
CA THR A 411 22.71 -19.73 -17.56
C THR A 411 22.97 -20.05 -16.08
N LYS A 412 23.11 -19.02 -15.23
CA LYS A 412 23.38 -19.15 -13.79
C LYS A 412 22.14 -18.86 -12.97
N GLU A 413 22.06 -19.47 -11.80
CA GLU A 413 21.19 -18.96 -10.76
C GLU A 413 21.81 -17.72 -10.14
N ILE A 414 20.97 -16.75 -9.77
CA ILE A 414 21.41 -15.43 -9.31
C ILE A 414 20.79 -15.06 -7.96
N ALA A 415 21.50 -14.23 -7.22
CA ALA A 415 20.97 -13.49 -6.09
C ALA A 415 21.42 -12.03 -6.13
N VAL A 416 20.68 -11.19 -5.43
CA VAL A 416 21.01 -9.79 -5.16
C VAL A 416 20.88 -9.57 -3.66
N ASP A 417 21.93 -9.04 -3.03
CA ASP A 417 21.96 -8.90 -1.58
C ASP A 417 20.87 -7.93 -1.11
N GLY A 418 20.01 -8.38 -0.19
CA GLY A 418 18.89 -7.60 0.35
C GLY A 418 17.76 -7.25 -0.63
N CYS A 419 17.76 -7.77 -1.88
CA CYS A 419 16.75 -7.45 -2.89
C CYS A 419 16.06 -8.73 -3.39
N PRO A 420 14.72 -8.85 -3.30
CA PRO A 420 14.01 -9.98 -3.86
C PRO A 420 14.21 -10.11 -5.38
N VAL A 421 14.38 -11.35 -5.87
CA VAL A 421 14.56 -11.63 -7.29
C VAL A 421 13.47 -12.61 -7.76
N ARG A 422 12.82 -12.31 -8.89
CA ARG A 422 11.90 -13.23 -9.58
C ARG A 422 12.51 -13.61 -10.93
N LYS A 423 12.68 -14.91 -11.18
CA LYS A 423 13.05 -15.43 -12.51
C LYS A 423 11.83 -15.37 -13.43
N THR A 424 11.96 -14.75 -14.59
CA THR A 424 10.85 -14.58 -15.56
C THR A 424 11.05 -15.39 -16.84
N GLY A 425 12.27 -15.84 -17.11
CA GLY A 425 12.60 -16.74 -18.21
C GLY A 425 14.09 -17.11 -18.21
N PRO A 426 14.55 -17.91 -19.18
CA PRO A 426 15.97 -18.21 -19.36
C PRO A 426 16.78 -16.91 -19.55
N GLY A 427 17.70 -16.63 -18.62
CA GLY A 427 18.49 -15.40 -18.62
C GLY A 427 17.68 -14.11 -18.41
N GLN A 428 16.47 -14.16 -17.86
CA GLN A 428 15.65 -12.97 -17.57
C GLN A 428 15.16 -12.98 -16.12
N ALA A 429 15.28 -11.83 -15.46
CA ALA A 429 14.88 -11.65 -14.07
C ALA A 429 14.21 -10.28 -13.85
N VAL A 430 13.42 -10.20 -12.78
CA VAL A 430 12.97 -8.97 -12.16
C VAL A 430 13.61 -8.87 -10.78
N VAL A 431 14.20 -7.72 -10.47
CA VAL A 431 14.82 -7.40 -9.18
C VAL A 431 14.01 -6.29 -8.51
N ASP A 432 13.59 -6.50 -7.27
CA ASP A 432 12.91 -5.49 -6.45
C ASP A 432 13.96 -4.64 -5.73
N VAL A 433 14.29 -3.48 -6.32
CA VAL A 433 15.28 -2.53 -5.79
C VAL A 433 14.63 -1.69 -4.68
N PRO A 434 15.12 -1.73 -3.42
CA PRO A 434 14.48 -1.08 -2.29
C PRO A 434 14.68 0.44 -2.33
N PHE A 435 13.60 1.22 -2.16
CA PHE A 435 13.65 2.68 -2.01
C PHE A 435 13.02 3.09 -0.66
N ARG A 436 13.57 4.12 0.01
CA ARG A 436 13.14 4.56 1.35
C ARG A 436 12.90 6.06 1.44
N GLY A 437 12.58 6.70 0.31
CA GLY A 437 12.12 8.10 0.28
C GLY A 437 13.22 9.16 0.33
N ARG A 438 14.49 8.78 0.17
CA ARG A 438 15.64 9.70 0.32
C ARG A 438 16.84 9.39 -0.57
N GLU A 439 16.85 8.22 -1.23
CA GLU A 439 17.96 7.76 -2.04
C GLU A 439 17.88 8.35 -3.46
N GLU A 440 18.85 9.16 -3.85
CA GLU A 440 18.97 9.67 -5.24
C GLU A 440 19.50 8.60 -6.20
N VAL A 441 20.42 7.75 -5.73
CA VAL A 441 21.02 6.67 -6.53
C VAL A 441 21.16 5.41 -5.67
N ILE A 442 20.75 4.27 -6.23
CA ILE A 442 20.89 2.95 -5.61
C ILE A 442 21.58 2.03 -6.62
N THR A 443 22.65 1.35 -6.19
CA THR A 443 23.32 0.34 -7.02
C THR A 443 23.34 -0.99 -6.29
N VAL A 444 22.90 -2.04 -6.99
CA VAL A 444 22.85 -3.42 -6.51
C VAL A 444 23.60 -4.33 -7.46
N LEU A 445 24.10 -5.46 -6.98
CA LEU A 445 24.98 -6.36 -7.75
C LEU A 445 24.37 -7.77 -7.83
N LEU A 446 23.94 -8.15 -9.02
CA LEU A 446 23.49 -9.49 -9.37
C LEU A 446 24.73 -10.39 -9.48
N LYS A 447 24.80 -11.43 -8.64
CA LYS A 447 25.89 -12.41 -8.62
C LYS A 447 25.38 -13.81 -8.88
N ALA A 448 26.22 -14.68 -9.44
CA ALA A 448 25.93 -16.10 -9.52
C ALA A 448 25.93 -16.75 -8.13
N VAL A 449 24.99 -17.65 -7.87
CA VAL A 449 24.85 -18.44 -6.64
C VAL A 449 24.63 -19.93 -6.94
N SER A 450 24.76 -20.77 -5.92
CA SER A 450 24.43 -22.19 -5.98
C SER A 450 23.03 -22.44 -5.41
N GLY A 451 22.11 -22.96 -6.21
CA GLY A 451 20.74 -23.26 -5.80
C GLY A 451 19.72 -22.20 -6.24
N ALA A 452 18.43 -22.55 -6.16
CA ALA A 452 17.31 -21.72 -6.60
C ALA A 452 16.50 -21.10 -5.46
N ASP A 453 16.85 -21.40 -4.20
CA ASP A 453 16.07 -21.08 -2.99
C ASP A 453 16.03 -19.58 -2.66
N HIS A 454 16.68 -18.75 -3.48
CA HIS A 454 16.77 -17.29 -3.33
C HIS A 454 15.69 -16.52 -4.12
N TYR A 455 14.89 -17.19 -4.94
CA TYR A 455 13.86 -16.52 -5.75
C TYR A 455 12.53 -16.35 -5.00
N LEU A 456 11.78 -15.33 -5.41
CA LEU A 456 10.38 -15.11 -5.05
C LEU A 456 9.50 -16.26 -5.55
N ASP A 457 9.01 -17.09 -4.63
CA ASP A 457 7.90 -18.01 -4.88
C ASP A 457 6.56 -17.25 -4.87
N LEU A 458 5.91 -17.20 -6.02
CA LEU A 458 4.56 -16.63 -6.20
C LEU A 458 3.49 -17.71 -6.43
N SER A 459 3.80 -18.99 -6.17
CA SER A 459 2.80 -20.06 -6.21
C SER A 459 1.98 -20.09 -4.90
N LEU A 460 0.70 -20.44 -5.02
CA LEU A 460 -0.21 -20.54 -3.87
C LEU A 460 0.31 -21.58 -2.85
N PRO A 461 0.07 -21.36 -1.53
CA PRO A 461 0.27 -22.40 -0.53
C PRO A 461 -0.84 -23.46 -0.61
N SER A 462 -0.55 -24.66 -0.12
CA SER A 462 -1.47 -25.79 -0.03
C SER A 462 -1.59 -26.27 1.43
N VAL A 463 -2.81 -26.51 1.90
CA VAL A 463 -3.05 -27.21 3.18
C VAL A 463 -2.92 -28.71 2.95
N LEU A 464 -1.93 -29.33 3.61
CA LEU A 464 -1.63 -30.76 3.49
C LEU A 464 -2.47 -31.62 4.44
N SER A 465 -2.71 -31.12 5.66
CA SER A 465 -3.53 -31.80 6.65
C SER A 465 -4.08 -30.82 7.68
N VAL A 466 -5.30 -31.08 8.15
CA VAL A 466 -5.88 -30.45 9.33
C VAL A 466 -6.34 -31.55 10.28
N GLN A 467 -5.83 -31.57 11.50
CA GLN A 467 -6.08 -32.62 12.49
C GLN A 467 -6.41 -31.99 13.84
N ARG A 468 -7.36 -32.57 14.58
CA ARG A 468 -7.74 -32.11 15.92
C ARG A 468 -7.03 -32.92 16.99
N PHE A 469 -6.44 -32.24 17.96
CA PHE A 469 -5.80 -32.83 19.13
C PHE A 469 -6.40 -32.19 20.39
N GLY A 470 -7.59 -32.68 20.78
CA GLY A 470 -8.36 -32.11 21.90
C GLY A 470 -8.76 -30.64 21.65
N PRO A 471 -8.29 -29.68 22.46
CA PRO A 471 -8.55 -28.25 22.26
C PRO A 471 -7.66 -27.59 21.20
N GLU A 472 -6.73 -28.32 20.56
CA GLU A 472 -5.86 -27.79 19.51
C GLU A 472 -6.27 -28.29 18.12
N LEU A 473 -6.12 -27.42 17.12
CA LEU A 473 -6.15 -27.75 15.70
C LEU A 473 -4.72 -27.66 15.15
N GLU A 474 -4.13 -28.79 14.73
CA GLU A 474 -2.88 -28.80 13.99
C GLU A 474 -3.15 -28.65 12.49
N VAL A 475 -2.54 -27.63 11.89
CA VAL A 475 -2.58 -27.37 10.45
C VAL A 475 -1.18 -27.52 9.88
N ARG A 476 -1.04 -28.32 8.82
CA ARG A 476 0.22 -28.47 8.06
C ARG A 476 0.04 -27.98 6.63
N THR A 477 1.09 -27.37 6.09
CA THR A 477 1.14 -26.74 4.77
C THR A 477 2.43 -27.10 4.05
N ASP A 478 2.44 -26.95 2.72
CA ASP A 478 3.58 -27.25 1.84
C ASP A 478 4.74 -26.25 1.96
N LYS A 479 4.46 -25.02 2.42
CA LYS A 479 5.43 -23.93 2.57
C LYS A 479 5.14 -23.09 3.81
N PRO A 480 6.11 -22.32 4.34
CA PRO A 480 5.88 -21.47 5.52
C PRO A 480 4.82 -20.39 5.27
N VAL A 481 3.77 -20.38 6.08
CA VAL A 481 2.65 -19.42 6.01
C VAL A 481 2.37 -18.77 7.36
N GLN A 482 1.67 -17.64 7.35
CA GLN A 482 0.82 -17.24 8.46
C GLN A 482 -0.57 -17.86 8.31
N LEU A 483 -1.27 -18.07 9.43
CA LEU A 483 -2.63 -18.60 9.43
C LEU A 483 -3.65 -17.64 10.06
N VAL A 484 -4.88 -17.70 9.56
CA VAL A 484 -6.09 -17.19 10.20
C VAL A 484 -7.10 -18.32 10.27
N LEU A 485 -7.60 -18.63 11.47
CA LEU A 485 -8.77 -19.47 11.60
C LEU A 485 -10.01 -18.59 11.51
N PHE A 486 -10.91 -18.97 10.62
CA PHE A 486 -12.20 -18.37 10.43
C PHE A 486 -13.27 -19.34 10.95
N ALA A 487 -14.30 -18.82 11.63
CA ALA A 487 -15.44 -19.60 12.10
C ALA A 487 -16.75 -18.90 11.71
N ALA A 488 -17.69 -19.64 11.16
CA ALA A 488 -19.05 -19.17 10.87
C ALA A 488 -20.06 -20.14 11.47
N PRO A 489 -21.24 -19.68 11.93
CA PRO A 489 -22.31 -20.58 12.36
C PRO A 489 -22.66 -21.58 11.24
N LYS A 490 -22.89 -22.84 11.60
CA LYS A 490 -23.05 -23.96 10.68
C LYS A 490 -24.08 -23.69 9.58
N GLY A 491 -23.70 -23.93 8.32
CA GLY A 491 -24.54 -23.71 7.15
C GLY A 491 -24.75 -22.24 6.75
N THR A 492 -24.10 -21.27 7.41
CA THR A 492 -24.25 -19.83 7.05
C THR A 492 -23.15 -19.29 6.13
N GLY A 493 -22.12 -20.10 5.86
CA GLY A 493 -21.01 -19.75 4.98
C GLY A 493 -20.22 -18.51 5.44
N LEU A 494 -19.41 -17.95 4.54
CA LEU A 494 -18.48 -16.85 4.88
C LEU A 494 -19.16 -15.53 5.27
N ARG A 495 -20.46 -15.34 4.96
CA ARG A 495 -21.17 -14.07 5.24
C ARG A 495 -21.31 -13.74 6.73
N LYS A 496 -21.26 -14.74 7.62
CA LYS A 496 -21.35 -14.54 9.09
C LYS A 496 -20.05 -14.88 9.82
N VAL A 497 -18.94 -14.94 9.09
CA VAL A 497 -17.65 -15.38 9.61
C VAL A 497 -17.07 -14.40 10.63
N ARG A 498 -16.31 -14.96 11.58
CA ARG A 498 -15.48 -14.26 12.56
C ARG A 498 -14.10 -14.91 12.59
N VAL A 499 -13.16 -14.28 13.28
CA VAL A 499 -11.81 -14.83 13.49
C VAL A 499 -11.61 -15.14 14.97
N PRO A 500 -11.62 -16.43 15.37
CA PRO A 500 -11.27 -16.81 16.75
C PRO A 500 -9.78 -16.68 17.04
N VAL A 501 -8.90 -16.98 16.06
CA VAL A 501 -7.45 -17.02 16.26
C VAL A 501 -6.66 -16.74 15.00
N ARG A 502 -5.49 -16.09 15.17
CA ARG A 502 -4.52 -15.76 14.13
C ARG A 502 -3.13 -16.24 14.56
N SER A 503 -2.28 -16.60 13.60
CA SER A 503 -0.89 -16.98 13.82
C SER A 503 0.01 -16.20 12.85
N HIS A 504 0.67 -15.16 13.34
CA HIS A 504 1.52 -14.26 12.54
C HIS A 504 2.96 -14.76 12.32
N ARG A 505 3.30 -15.95 12.82
CA ARG A 505 4.61 -16.58 12.57
C ARG A 505 4.54 -17.34 11.25
N PHE A 506 5.50 -17.12 10.35
CA PHE A 506 5.68 -18.00 9.19
C PHE A 506 6.14 -19.39 9.63
N SER A 507 5.32 -20.41 9.39
CA SER A 507 5.60 -21.81 9.72
C SER A 507 4.92 -22.75 8.72
N ALA A 508 5.47 -23.94 8.49
CA ALA A 508 4.77 -24.98 7.72
C ALA A 508 3.76 -25.75 8.60
N THR A 509 3.93 -25.72 9.92
CA THR A 509 3.06 -26.37 10.92
C THR A 509 2.63 -25.36 11.97
N HIS A 510 1.33 -25.31 12.26
CA HIS A 510 0.75 -24.48 13.31
C HIS A 510 -0.12 -25.34 14.22
N ARG A 511 -0.19 -24.96 15.50
CA ARG A 511 -1.19 -25.42 16.45
C ARG A 511 -1.98 -24.22 16.92
N LEU A 512 -3.30 -24.29 16.77
CA LEU A 512 -4.22 -23.22 17.07
C LEU A 512 -5.19 -23.69 18.16
N PRO A 513 -5.41 -22.93 19.25
CA PRO A 513 -6.49 -23.23 20.18
C PRO A 513 -7.84 -23.07 19.46
N VAL A 514 -8.71 -24.08 19.59
CA VAL A 514 -10.05 -24.11 19.02
C VAL A 514 -11.00 -24.75 20.03
N ASP A 515 -12.02 -24.00 20.43
CA ASP A 515 -13.05 -24.47 21.34
C ASP A 515 -13.79 -25.70 20.77
N ALA A 516 -14.32 -26.54 21.65
CA ALA A 516 -15.09 -27.74 21.29
C ALA A 516 -16.53 -27.39 20.89
N ASP A 517 -16.68 -26.52 19.89
CA ASP A 517 -17.96 -26.03 19.40
C ASP A 517 -18.37 -26.79 18.12
N SER A 518 -19.49 -27.53 18.20
CA SER A 518 -20.07 -28.32 17.11
C SER A 518 -20.87 -27.50 16.10
N ASP A 519 -21.20 -26.26 16.45
CA ASP A 519 -22.23 -25.45 15.81
C ASP A 519 -21.62 -24.44 14.82
N HIS A 520 -20.32 -24.59 14.54
CA HIS A 520 -19.54 -23.74 13.66
C HIS A 520 -18.85 -24.54 12.54
N ASP A 521 -18.90 -23.98 11.33
CA ASP A 521 -18.04 -24.34 10.21
C ASP A 521 -16.72 -23.56 10.32
N PHE A 522 -15.59 -24.27 10.31
CA PHE A 522 -14.26 -23.68 10.39
C PHE A 522 -13.59 -23.61 9.01
N TYR A 523 -12.82 -22.56 8.75
CA TYR A 523 -12.05 -22.37 7.52
C TYR A 523 -10.64 -21.87 7.87
N VAL A 524 -9.63 -22.38 7.18
CA VAL A 524 -8.22 -22.03 7.38
C VAL A 524 -7.77 -21.11 6.26
N GLY A 525 -7.54 -19.84 6.57
CA GLY A 525 -6.81 -18.93 5.69
C GLY A 525 -5.31 -19.12 5.89
N ALA A 526 -4.58 -19.38 4.80
CA ALA A 526 -3.12 -19.55 4.83
C ALA A 526 -2.47 -18.56 3.85
N ILE A 527 -1.42 -17.84 4.25
CA ILE A 527 -0.73 -16.84 3.41
C ILE A 527 0.80 -16.86 3.55
N THR A 528 1.51 -16.83 2.42
CA THR A 528 2.99 -16.79 2.35
C THR A 528 3.55 -15.40 2.64
N ALA A 529 4.86 -15.31 2.90
CA ALA A 529 5.58 -14.04 3.01
C ALA A 529 5.54 -13.21 1.72
N THR A 530 5.28 -13.84 0.57
CA THR A 530 5.08 -13.22 -0.76
C THR A 530 3.63 -12.85 -1.06
N GLY A 531 2.74 -12.91 -0.06
CA GLY A 531 1.35 -12.48 -0.19
C GLY A 531 0.49 -13.40 -1.06
N GLN A 532 0.83 -14.70 -1.16
CA GLN A 532 0.03 -15.72 -1.85
C GLN A 532 -0.81 -16.50 -0.83
N SER A 533 -2.11 -16.67 -1.06
CA SER A 533 -3.03 -17.26 -0.08
C SER A 533 -4.08 -18.18 -0.66
N ILE A 534 -4.61 -19.02 0.22
CA ILE A 534 -5.83 -19.81 0.00
C ILE A 534 -6.76 -19.70 1.21
N LEU A 535 -8.02 -20.12 1.01
CA LEU A 535 -8.95 -20.44 2.10
C LEU A 535 -9.36 -21.91 1.95
N HIS A 536 -9.05 -22.74 2.93
CA HIS A 536 -9.39 -24.17 2.96
C HIS A 536 -10.55 -24.41 3.93
N GLY A 537 -11.64 -25.01 3.47
CA GLY A 537 -12.82 -25.34 4.28
C GLY A 537 -14.13 -25.29 3.48
N PRO A 538 -15.28 -25.56 4.12
CA PRO A 538 -15.43 -25.80 5.56
C PRO A 538 -14.79 -27.13 6.00
N LEU A 539 -14.18 -27.13 7.18
CA LEU A 539 -13.71 -28.35 7.83
C LEU A 539 -14.92 -29.15 8.34
N ALA A 540 -14.98 -30.44 8.01
CA ALA A 540 -16.06 -31.31 8.49
C ALA A 540 -16.03 -31.42 10.02
N SER A 541 -17.21 -31.36 10.65
CA SER A 541 -17.34 -31.43 12.10
C SER A 541 -18.16 -32.66 12.52
N PRO A 542 -17.67 -33.52 13.43
CA PRO A 542 -16.34 -33.45 14.06
C PRO A 542 -15.24 -33.96 13.12
N ILE A 543 -14.05 -33.36 13.22
CA ILE A 543 -12.81 -34.02 12.79
C ILE A 543 -12.59 -35.16 13.81
N PRO A 544 -12.60 -36.44 13.40
CA PRO A 544 -12.50 -37.59 14.31
C PRO A 544 -11.11 -37.74 14.95
#